data_AF-A0A8J7ZZW1-F1
#
_entry.id   AF-A0A8J7ZZW1-F1
#
_cell.length_a   1.000
_cell.length_b   1.000
_cell.length_c   1.000
_cell.angle_alpha   90.00
_cell.angle_beta   90.00
_cell.angle_gamma   90.00
#
_symmetry.space_group_name_H-M   'P 1'
#
loop_
_entity.id
_entity.type
_entity.pdbx_description
1 polymer ?
#
loop_
_entity_poly.entity_id
_entity_poly.type
_entity_poly.pdbx_seq_one_letter_code
_entity_poly.pdbx_strand_id
1 'polypeptide(L)'
;MKLHVAGTTYTGAVVDLRTRNVDGRTIAASIRGQQSVPVVSCPEPPSVYAYAGHVHPSMGLRTRTALAAAARSRGYETPQDDAITECHAQLAELECSPPELPDPIDPVPESTIDGLQEAVATHRGRLTARQAVGADDGAVQAALRDAATELSERETRQAAARETRELRRERARAYRDTLEEQRRLTDELANLQRSARATLVDRCADTFARAIEAVPGPVPDDPFHADPVTAALAVLRVAKTPAPVVLETDRFRTPAAASDCLNAPVVRC
;
A
#
# COMPACT_ATOMS: atom_id res chain seq x y z
N MET A 1 -8.33 -21.36 25.00
CA MET A 1 -7.15 -20.45 25.09
C MET A 1 -6.34 -20.78 26.34
N LYS A 2 -5.07 -20.37 26.35
CA LYS A 2 -4.20 -20.43 27.54
C LYS A 2 -3.59 -19.05 27.76
N LEU A 3 -3.70 -18.51 28.97
CA LEU A 3 -3.27 -17.16 29.31
C LEU A 3 -2.37 -17.21 30.55
N HIS A 4 -1.20 -16.59 30.49
CA HIS A 4 -0.22 -16.58 31.57
C HIS A 4 -0.08 -15.17 32.16
N VAL A 5 -0.61 -14.95 33.37
CA VAL A 5 -0.58 -13.65 34.07
C VAL A 5 0.11 -13.79 35.42
N ALA A 6 1.22 -13.08 35.64
CA ALA A 6 1.92 -13.00 36.92
C ALA A 6 2.11 -14.37 37.63
N GLY A 7 2.60 -15.37 36.88
CA GLY A 7 2.84 -16.73 37.38
C GLY A 7 1.58 -17.62 37.51
N THR A 8 0.38 -17.09 37.29
CA THR A 8 -0.87 -17.86 37.25
C THR A 8 -1.21 -18.22 35.80
N THR A 9 -1.57 -19.49 35.55
CA THR A 9 -2.02 -19.96 34.24
C THR A 9 -3.53 -20.13 34.23
N TYR A 10 -4.22 -19.42 33.35
CA TYR A 10 -5.64 -19.57 33.10
C TYR A 10 -5.85 -20.40 31.83
N THR A 11 -6.78 -21.35 31.89
CA THR A 11 -7.15 -22.22 30.77
C THR A 11 -8.67 -22.30 30.66
N GLY A 12 -9.19 -22.16 29.45
CA GLY A 12 -10.63 -22.30 29.19
C GLY A 12 -11.10 -21.44 28.03
N ALA A 13 -12.43 -21.38 27.87
CA ALA A 13 -13.07 -20.44 26.96
C ALA A 13 -13.35 -19.08 27.64
N VAL A 14 -13.41 -19.05 28.97
CA VAL A 14 -13.75 -17.87 29.75
C VAL A 14 -12.65 -17.63 30.79
N VAL A 15 -12.10 -16.43 30.81
CA VAL A 15 -11.13 -15.98 31.82
C VAL A 15 -11.58 -14.62 32.38
N ASP A 16 -11.64 -14.50 33.70
CA ASP A 16 -11.99 -13.25 34.39
C ASP A 16 -10.77 -12.69 35.12
N LEU A 17 -10.30 -11.55 34.64
CA LEU A 17 -9.15 -10.82 35.15
C LEU A 17 -9.53 -9.55 35.90
N ARG A 18 -10.81 -9.26 36.20
CA ARG A 18 -11.20 -8.02 36.91
C ARG A 18 -10.50 -7.83 38.26
N THR A 19 -10.04 -8.91 38.89
CA THR A 19 -9.28 -8.89 40.15
C THR A 19 -7.77 -8.78 39.96
N ARG A 20 -7.28 -8.95 38.73
CA ARG A 20 -5.89 -8.88 38.31
C ARG A 20 -5.77 -7.63 37.46
N ASN A 21 -5.38 -6.50 38.06
CA ASN A 21 -5.23 -5.18 37.43
C ASN A 21 -4.37 -5.22 36.13
N VAL A 22 -4.96 -5.68 35.03
CA VAL A 22 -4.31 -5.97 33.75
C VAL A 22 -5.12 -5.24 32.69
N ASP A 23 -4.43 -4.38 31.95
CA ASP A 23 -5.02 -3.63 30.86
C ASP A 23 -5.44 -4.58 29.71
N GLY A 24 -6.73 -4.58 29.36
CA GLY A 24 -7.27 -5.37 28.27
C GLY A 24 -6.67 -5.02 26.93
N ARG A 25 -6.17 -3.79 26.75
CA ARG A 25 -5.39 -3.43 25.54
C ARG A 25 -4.14 -4.29 25.39
N THR A 26 -3.47 -4.61 26.49
CA THR A 26 -2.25 -5.43 26.47
C THR A 26 -2.56 -6.89 26.14
N ILE A 27 -3.71 -7.39 26.63
CA ILE A 27 -4.24 -8.71 26.26
C ILE A 27 -4.57 -8.77 24.76
N ALA A 28 -5.29 -7.77 24.26
CA ALA A 28 -5.69 -7.69 22.85
C ALA A 28 -4.47 -7.59 21.91
N ALA A 29 -3.42 -6.86 22.33
CA ALA A 29 -2.13 -6.83 21.66
C ALA A 29 -1.49 -8.23 21.60
N SER A 30 -1.50 -8.97 22.71
CA SER A 30 -0.95 -10.33 22.77
C SER A 30 -1.69 -11.28 21.82
N ILE A 31 -3.02 -11.19 21.78
CA ILE A 31 -3.88 -12.01 20.88
C ILE A 31 -3.60 -11.71 19.40
N ARG A 32 -3.25 -10.47 19.07
CA ARG A 32 -2.81 -10.08 17.72
C ARG A 32 -1.39 -10.54 17.38
N GLY A 33 -0.74 -11.31 18.26
CA GLY A 33 0.63 -11.80 18.08
C GLY A 33 1.70 -10.75 18.39
N GLN A 34 1.35 -9.62 19.00
CA GLN A 34 2.36 -8.67 19.46
C GLN A 34 3.10 -9.24 20.67
N GLN A 35 4.40 -8.99 20.76
CA GLN A 35 5.20 -9.39 21.91
C GLN A 35 4.80 -8.54 23.13
N SER A 36 3.80 -9.01 23.88
CA SER A 36 3.33 -8.38 25.11
C SER A 36 3.18 -9.39 26.24
N VAL A 37 3.34 -8.91 27.47
CA VAL A 37 3.04 -9.66 28.70
C VAL A 37 1.74 -9.09 29.25
N PRO A 38 0.70 -9.92 29.45
CA PRO A 38 0.74 -11.37 29.55
C PRO A 38 0.58 -12.10 28.20
N VAL A 39 1.21 -13.27 28.07
CA VAL A 39 1.20 -14.07 26.85
C VAL A 39 -0.12 -14.83 26.72
N VAL A 40 -0.82 -14.63 25.60
CA VAL A 40 -2.03 -15.37 25.23
C VAL A 40 -1.71 -16.37 24.13
N SER A 41 -2.01 -17.65 24.35
CA SER A 41 -1.98 -18.69 23.33
C SER A 41 -3.42 -19.02 22.89
N CYS A 42 -3.73 -18.69 21.64
CA CYS A 42 -5.03 -18.88 21.01
C CYS A 42 -4.90 -19.08 19.48
N PRO A 43 -5.97 -19.51 18.80
CA PRO A 43 -6.03 -19.48 17.34
C PRO A 43 -5.82 -18.08 16.79
N GLU A 44 -5.38 -18.00 15.52
CA GLU A 44 -5.18 -16.72 14.84
C GLU A 44 -6.49 -15.92 14.77
N PRO A 45 -6.47 -14.63 15.16
CA PRO A 45 -7.67 -13.81 15.12
C PRO A 45 -8.10 -13.48 13.68
N PRO A 46 -9.40 -13.64 13.33
CA PRO A 46 -9.90 -13.22 12.02
C PRO A 46 -9.85 -11.69 11.88
N SER A 47 -9.94 -11.19 10.64
CA SER A 47 -9.85 -9.74 10.33
C SER A 47 -10.82 -8.85 11.12
N VAL A 48 -12.00 -9.38 11.50
CA VAL A 48 -12.97 -8.67 12.36
C VAL A 48 -12.40 -8.27 13.72
N TYR A 49 -11.41 -9.02 14.23
CA TYR A 49 -10.76 -8.77 15.51
C TYR A 49 -10.03 -7.43 15.56
N ALA A 50 -9.53 -6.94 14.41
CA ALA A 50 -8.91 -5.62 14.33
C ALA A 50 -9.89 -4.49 14.71
N TYR A 51 -11.20 -4.71 14.50
CA TYR A 51 -12.25 -3.71 14.74
C TYR A 51 -12.97 -3.91 16.07
N ALA A 52 -13.29 -5.16 16.42
CA ALA A 52 -14.16 -5.47 17.56
C ALA A 52 -13.53 -6.45 18.56
N GLY A 53 -12.30 -6.90 18.37
CA GLY A 53 -11.64 -7.90 19.24
C GLY A 53 -11.38 -7.41 20.68
N HIS A 54 -11.35 -6.09 20.89
CA HIS A 54 -11.26 -5.44 22.19
C HIS A 54 -12.40 -4.43 22.32
N VAL A 55 -13.33 -4.73 23.21
CA VAL A 55 -14.54 -3.92 23.43
C VAL A 55 -14.40 -3.15 24.73
N HIS A 56 -14.34 -1.83 24.63
CA HIS A 56 -14.19 -0.91 25.77
C HIS A 56 -15.07 0.34 25.56
N PRO A 57 -15.45 1.08 26.62
CA PRO A 57 -16.45 2.15 26.54
C PRO A 57 -16.06 3.34 25.65
N SER A 58 -14.76 3.62 25.53
CA SER A 58 -14.21 4.70 24.71
C SER A 58 -13.88 4.30 23.27
N MET A 59 -14.29 3.10 22.82
CA MET A 59 -13.99 2.63 21.47
C MET A 59 -14.79 3.39 20.42
N GLY A 60 -14.18 3.59 19.25
CA GLY A 60 -14.91 3.94 18.02
C GLY A 60 -15.08 2.70 17.15
N LEU A 61 -16.14 2.65 16.34
CA LEU A 61 -16.36 1.55 15.41
C LEU A 61 -16.82 2.05 14.04
N ARG A 62 -16.17 1.55 13.00
CA ARG A 62 -16.67 1.65 11.62
C ARG A 62 -17.58 0.45 11.36
N THR A 63 -18.83 0.51 11.83
CA THR A 63 -19.77 -0.63 11.90
C THR A 63 -19.87 -1.40 10.59
N ARG A 64 -20.05 -0.71 9.46
CA ARG A 64 -20.15 -1.35 8.13
C ARG A 64 -18.87 -2.10 7.75
N THR A 65 -17.70 -1.52 8.00
CA THR A 65 -16.41 -2.19 7.73
C THR A 65 -16.21 -3.41 8.62
N ALA A 66 -16.53 -3.29 9.91
CA ALA A 66 -16.42 -4.39 10.87
C ALA A 66 -17.39 -5.53 10.53
N LEU A 67 -18.61 -5.21 10.09
CA LEU A 67 -19.60 -6.21 9.65
C LEU A 67 -19.16 -6.94 8.37
N ALA A 68 -18.57 -6.22 7.41
CA ALA A 68 -17.99 -6.87 6.24
C ALA A 68 -16.86 -7.85 6.62
N ALA A 69 -16.01 -7.49 7.59
CA ALA A 69 -14.99 -8.39 8.12
C ALA A 69 -15.61 -9.59 8.86
N ALA A 70 -16.70 -9.40 9.60
CA ALA A 70 -17.47 -10.48 10.21
C ALA A 70 -18.03 -11.44 9.16
N ALA A 71 -18.57 -10.92 8.05
CA ALA A 71 -19.04 -11.72 6.93
C ALA A 71 -17.93 -12.60 6.35
N ARG A 72 -16.72 -12.05 6.16
CA ARG A 72 -15.53 -12.80 5.72
C ARG A 72 -15.14 -13.93 6.66
N SER A 73 -15.22 -13.70 7.98
CA SER A 73 -14.93 -14.76 8.96
C SER A 73 -15.87 -15.98 8.85
N ARG A 74 -17.05 -15.79 8.25
CA ARG A 74 -18.00 -16.87 7.94
C ARG A 74 -17.80 -17.51 6.57
N GLY A 75 -16.83 -17.04 5.79
CA GLY A 75 -16.57 -17.52 4.43
C GLY A 75 -17.46 -16.90 3.36
N TYR A 76 -18.05 -15.72 3.59
CA TYR A 76 -18.78 -15.03 2.54
C TYR A 76 -17.83 -14.36 1.54
N GLU A 77 -18.06 -14.67 0.27
CA GLU A 77 -17.37 -14.11 -0.88
C GLU A 77 -18.26 -13.09 -1.61
N THR A 78 -17.63 -12.29 -2.46
CA THR A 78 -18.30 -11.31 -3.31
C THR A 78 -17.87 -11.44 -4.77
N PRO A 79 -18.70 -10.95 -5.73
CA PRO A 79 -18.33 -10.97 -7.14
C PRO A 79 -17.07 -10.18 -7.51
N GLN A 80 -16.58 -9.33 -6.59
CA GLN A 80 -15.40 -8.50 -6.80
C GLN A 80 -14.11 -9.19 -6.35
N ASP A 81 -14.16 -10.36 -5.72
CA ASP A 81 -12.98 -10.99 -5.10
C ASP A 81 -11.89 -11.38 -6.10
N ASP A 82 -12.30 -11.92 -7.25
CA ASP A 82 -11.37 -12.27 -8.32
C ASP A 82 -10.70 -11.00 -8.89
N ALA A 83 -11.49 -9.95 -9.13
CA ALA A 83 -10.97 -8.67 -9.62
C ALA A 83 -10.04 -7.99 -8.61
N ILE A 84 -10.33 -8.07 -7.31
CA ILE A 84 -9.43 -7.56 -6.25
C ILE A 84 -8.10 -8.31 -6.28
N THR A 85 -8.15 -9.64 -6.44
CA THR A 85 -6.97 -10.49 -6.52
C THR A 85 -6.15 -10.17 -7.77
N GLU A 86 -6.80 -9.96 -8.91
CA GLU A 86 -6.16 -9.55 -10.15
C GLU A 86 -5.49 -8.18 -10.03
N CYS A 87 -6.15 -7.17 -9.47
CA CYS A 87 -5.54 -5.86 -9.23
C CYS A 87 -4.31 -5.96 -8.31
N HIS A 88 -4.35 -6.80 -7.27
CA HIS A 88 -3.19 -7.04 -6.42
C HIS A 88 -2.02 -7.67 -7.20
N ALA A 89 -2.31 -8.65 -8.08
CA ALA A 89 -1.29 -9.28 -8.92
C ALA A 89 -0.66 -8.26 -9.88
N GLN A 90 -1.49 -7.48 -10.59
CA GLN A 90 -1.02 -6.43 -11.49
C GLN A 90 -0.18 -5.37 -10.76
N LEU A 91 -0.59 -4.94 -9.57
CA LEU A 91 0.19 -4.02 -8.73
C LEU A 91 1.53 -4.61 -8.29
N ALA A 92 1.60 -5.91 -8.03
CA ALA A 92 2.83 -6.59 -7.64
C ALA A 92 3.81 -6.77 -8.82
N GLU A 93 3.30 -6.85 -10.05
CA GLU A 93 4.11 -6.92 -11.28
C GLU A 93 4.70 -5.56 -11.70
N LEU A 94 4.12 -4.44 -11.27
CA LEU A 94 4.62 -3.11 -11.62
C LEU A 94 5.92 -2.76 -10.88
N GLU A 95 7.02 -2.64 -11.64
CA GLU A 95 8.27 -2.07 -11.14
C GLU A 95 8.22 -0.54 -11.14
N CYS A 96 7.90 0.04 -9.98
CA CYS A 96 7.78 1.49 -9.82
C CYS A 96 9.06 2.18 -9.33
N SER A 97 10.22 1.53 -9.49
CA SER A 97 11.50 2.13 -9.09
C SER A 97 11.91 3.22 -10.09
N PRO A 98 12.40 4.38 -9.62
CA PRO A 98 12.93 5.42 -10.51
C PRO A 98 14.01 4.84 -11.42
N PRO A 99 13.97 5.10 -12.74
CA PRO A 99 14.98 4.57 -13.65
C PRO A 99 16.31 5.29 -13.43
N GLU A 100 17.41 4.56 -13.64
CA GLU A 100 18.72 5.19 -13.78
C GLU A 100 18.76 6.00 -15.08
N LEU A 101 19.10 7.27 -14.98
CA LEU A 101 19.23 8.17 -16.12
C LEU A 101 20.70 8.36 -16.45
N PRO A 102 21.12 8.26 -17.73
CA PRO A 102 22.50 8.53 -18.12
C PRO A 102 22.85 9.99 -17.83
N ASP A 103 24.10 10.29 -17.50
CA ASP A 103 24.53 11.66 -17.22
C ASP A 103 24.24 12.61 -18.39
N PRO A 104 23.80 13.85 -18.11
CA PRO A 104 23.55 14.82 -19.17
C PRO A 104 24.86 15.20 -19.88
N ILE A 105 24.82 15.22 -21.21
CA ILE A 105 25.90 15.75 -22.04
C ILE A 105 25.51 17.16 -22.46
N ASP A 106 26.41 18.12 -22.22
CA ASP A 106 26.19 19.51 -22.62
C ASP A 106 26.12 19.64 -24.15
N PRO A 107 25.08 20.29 -24.69
CA PRO A 107 24.95 20.49 -26.13
C PRO A 107 26.05 21.44 -26.63
N VAL A 108 26.53 21.17 -27.84
CA VAL A 108 27.41 22.09 -28.55
C VAL A 108 26.55 23.19 -29.18
N PRO A 109 26.88 24.48 -29.00
CA PRO A 109 26.17 25.55 -29.67
C PRO A 109 26.24 25.38 -31.20
N GLU A 110 25.11 25.54 -31.89
CA GLU A 110 25.03 25.40 -33.35
C GLU A 110 26.03 26.33 -34.06
N SER A 111 26.17 27.57 -33.56
CA SER A 111 27.16 28.54 -34.05
C SER A 111 28.61 28.07 -33.96
N THR A 112 28.94 27.16 -33.04
CA THR A 112 30.29 26.57 -32.94
C THR A 112 30.53 25.56 -34.05
N ILE A 113 29.51 24.76 -34.38
CA ILE A 113 29.59 23.81 -35.51
C ILE A 113 29.65 24.59 -36.83
N ASP A 114 28.79 25.59 -37.00
CA ASP A 114 28.77 26.45 -38.19
C ASP A 114 30.12 27.12 -38.43
N GLY A 115 30.72 27.70 -37.38
CA GLY A 115 32.04 28.33 -37.46
C GLY A 115 33.16 27.35 -37.83
N LEU A 116 33.09 26.10 -37.38
CA LEU A 116 34.06 25.06 -37.73
C LEU A 116 33.87 24.57 -39.18
N GLN A 117 32.64 24.45 -39.65
CA GLN A 117 32.34 24.14 -41.05
C GLN A 117 32.87 25.24 -41.98
N GLU A 118 32.67 26.51 -41.61
CA GLU A 118 33.22 27.66 -42.33
C GLU A 118 34.76 27.65 -42.34
N ALA A 119 35.40 27.33 -41.21
CA ALA A 119 36.86 27.21 -41.11
C ALA A 119 37.40 26.09 -42.01
N VAL A 120 36.78 24.92 -42.02
CA VAL A 120 37.13 23.80 -42.91
C VAL A 120 37.01 24.21 -44.38
N ALA A 121 35.90 24.87 -44.75
CA ALA A 121 35.70 25.37 -46.12
C ALA A 121 36.80 26.39 -46.51
N THR A 122 37.13 27.30 -45.59
CA THR A 122 38.19 28.31 -45.77
C THR A 122 39.56 27.67 -45.98
N HIS A 123 39.95 26.70 -45.13
CA HIS A 123 41.23 26.01 -45.24
C HIS A 123 41.31 25.15 -46.51
N ARG A 124 40.22 24.49 -46.90
CA ARG A 124 40.14 23.75 -48.17
C ARG A 124 40.32 24.68 -49.36
N GLY A 125 39.66 25.84 -49.38
CA GLY A 125 39.82 26.84 -50.43
C GLY A 125 41.26 27.36 -50.55
N ARG A 126 41.91 27.65 -49.40
CA ARG A 126 43.33 28.07 -49.36
C ARG A 126 44.29 26.99 -49.85
N LEU A 127 44.04 25.72 -49.50
CA LEU A 127 44.85 24.58 -49.95
C LEU A 127 44.81 24.46 -51.47
N THR A 128 43.61 24.47 -52.06
CA THR A 128 43.42 24.43 -53.52
C THR A 128 44.16 25.58 -54.23
N ALA A 129 44.06 26.80 -53.69
CA ALA A 129 44.74 27.96 -54.26
C ALA A 129 46.26 27.83 -54.24
N ARG A 130 46.85 27.27 -53.16
CA ARG A 130 48.31 27.05 -53.07
C ARG A 130 48.82 25.95 -53.97
N GLN A 131 48.06 24.86 -54.09
CA GLN A 131 48.38 23.76 -55.00
C GLN A 131 48.39 24.23 -56.46
N ALA A 132 47.46 25.13 -56.83
CA ALA A 132 47.41 25.71 -58.18
C ALA A 132 48.65 26.54 -58.56
N VAL A 133 49.34 27.13 -57.59
CA VAL A 133 50.55 27.94 -57.81
C VAL A 133 51.85 27.20 -57.42
N GLY A 134 51.77 25.92 -57.05
CA GLY A 134 52.94 25.11 -56.65
C GLY A 134 53.64 25.60 -55.38
N ALA A 135 52.93 26.30 -54.49
CA ALA A 135 53.48 26.81 -53.24
C ALA A 135 53.44 25.75 -52.12
N ASP A 136 54.31 25.88 -51.12
CA ASP A 136 54.30 25.03 -49.93
C ASP A 136 52.93 25.07 -49.22
N ASP A 137 52.34 23.89 -49.06
CA ASP A 137 50.99 23.69 -48.55
C ASP A 137 50.94 22.97 -47.19
N GLY A 138 52.09 22.55 -46.64
CA GLY A 138 52.14 21.73 -45.43
C GLY A 138 51.42 22.35 -44.23
N ALA A 139 51.59 23.66 -44.00
CA ALA A 139 50.91 24.38 -42.92
C ALA A 139 49.38 24.50 -43.13
N VAL A 140 48.93 24.69 -44.37
CA VAL A 140 47.49 24.80 -44.68
C VAL A 140 46.82 23.44 -44.59
N GLN A 141 47.52 22.39 -45.00
CA GLN A 141 47.05 21.01 -44.87
C GLN A 141 46.95 20.59 -43.40
N ALA A 142 47.89 21.00 -42.54
CA ALA A 142 47.79 20.79 -41.10
C ALA A 142 46.56 21.49 -40.50
N ALA A 143 46.39 22.78 -40.79
CA ALA A 143 45.24 23.55 -40.29
C ALA A 143 43.89 22.98 -40.76
N LEU A 144 43.80 22.48 -42.01
CA LEU A 144 42.61 21.79 -42.50
C LEU A 144 42.33 20.50 -41.71
N ARG A 145 43.36 19.69 -41.43
CA ARG A 145 43.21 18.46 -40.64
C ARG A 145 42.76 18.75 -39.22
N ASP A 146 43.33 19.76 -38.59
CA ASP A 146 42.98 20.15 -37.21
C ASP A 146 41.53 20.66 -37.15
N ALA A 147 41.13 21.54 -38.08
CA ALA A 147 39.75 22.05 -38.16
C ALA A 147 38.73 20.94 -38.45
N ALA A 148 39.05 19.99 -39.33
CA ALA A 148 38.18 18.86 -39.62
C ALA A 148 38.06 17.88 -38.44
N THR A 149 39.14 17.70 -37.68
CA THR A 149 39.14 16.88 -36.46
C THR A 149 38.25 17.52 -35.39
N GLU A 150 38.44 18.81 -35.11
CA GLU A 150 37.62 19.54 -34.14
C GLU A 150 36.14 19.54 -34.56
N LEU A 151 35.83 19.76 -35.84
CA LEU A 151 34.46 19.67 -36.36
C LEU A 151 33.84 18.30 -36.07
N SER A 152 34.55 17.22 -36.39
CA SER A 152 34.07 15.85 -36.17
C SER A 152 33.83 15.56 -34.69
N GLU A 153 34.72 16.00 -33.80
CA GLU A 153 34.55 15.85 -32.35
C GLU A 153 33.34 16.61 -31.82
N ARG A 154 33.09 17.82 -32.33
CA ARG A 154 31.94 18.66 -31.94
C ARG A 154 30.62 18.11 -32.45
N GLU A 155 30.57 17.67 -33.70
CA GLU A 155 29.40 17.00 -34.28
C GLU A 155 29.08 15.71 -33.52
N THR A 156 30.10 14.92 -33.17
CA THR A 156 29.94 13.70 -32.36
C THR A 156 29.38 14.03 -30.97
N ARG A 157 29.93 15.05 -30.30
CA ARG A 157 29.42 15.51 -29.00
C ARG A 157 27.97 16.00 -29.10
N GLN A 158 27.61 16.71 -30.16
CA GLN A 158 26.25 17.18 -30.38
C GLN A 158 25.27 16.02 -30.61
N ALA A 159 25.66 15.02 -31.41
CA ALA A 159 24.88 13.81 -31.60
C ALA A 159 24.67 13.06 -30.27
N ALA A 160 25.74 12.88 -29.49
CA ALA A 160 25.68 12.24 -28.18
C ALA A 160 24.78 13.01 -27.20
N ALA A 161 24.84 14.35 -27.19
CA ALA A 161 23.95 15.19 -26.38
C ALA A 161 22.48 15.02 -26.74
N ARG A 162 22.17 14.96 -28.04
CA ARG A 162 20.81 14.74 -28.53
C ARG A 162 20.31 13.35 -28.16
N GLU A 163 21.08 12.30 -28.43
CA GLU A 163 20.72 10.91 -28.11
C GLU A 163 20.50 10.72 -26.61
N THR A 164 21.40 11.26 -25.78
CA THR A 164 21.26 11.24 -24.32
C THR A 164 19.98 11.92 -23.86
N ARG A 165 19.63 13.07 -24.46
CA ARG A 165 18.39 13.79 -24.15
C ARG A 165 17.14 13.00 -24.55
N GLU A 166 17.17 12.34 -25.71
CA GLU A 166 16.07 11.48 -26.19
C GLU A 166 15.88 10.30 -25.23
N LEU A 167 16.96 9.56 -24.91
CA LEU A 167 16.93 8.43 -23.98
C LEU A 167 16.43 8.83 -22.58
N ARG A 168 16.90 9.97 -22.04
CA ARG A 168 16.43 10.49 -20.76
C ARG A 168 14.94 10.80 -20.79
N ARG A 169 14.43 11.38 -21.87
CA ARG A 169 13.01 11.70 -22.03
C ARG A 169 12.15 10.45 -22.13
N GLU A 170 12.60 9.46 -22.88
CA GLU A 170 11.90 8.17 -23.02
C GLU A 170 11.82 7.44 -21.69
N ARG A 171 12.94 7.29 -20.97
CA ARG A 171 12.95 6.69 -19.63
C ARG A 171 12.05 7.43 -18.65
N ALA A 172 12.09 8.77 -18.66
CA ALA A 172 11.22 9.58 -17.79
C ALA A 172 9.73 9.51 -18.19
N ARG A 173 9.41 9.25 -19.47
CA ARG A 173 8.04 9.00 -19.94
C ARG A 173 7.56 7.64 -19.45
N ALA A 174 8.30 6.58 -19.77
CA ALA A 174 7.98 5.22 -19.35
C ALA A 174 7.76 5.13 -17.82
N TYR A 175 8.63 5.76 -17.02
CA TYR A 175 8.46 5.81 -15.57
C TYR A 175 7.17 6.52 -15.14
N ARG A 176 6.80 7.63 -15.79
CA ARG A 176 5.54 8.32 -15.48
C ARG A 176 4.33 7.49 -15.87
N ASP A 177 4.39 6.79 -17.00
CA ASP A 177 3.30 5.93 -17.47
C ASP A 177 3.10 4.76 -16.49
N THR A 178 4.18 4.16 -15.97
CA THR A 178 4.11 3.15 -14.90
C THR A 178 3.48 3.70 -13.61
N LEU A 179 3.82 4.93 -13.20
CA LEU A 179 3.23 5.56 -12.03
C LEU A 179 1.74 5.90 -12.22
N GLU A 180 1.35 6.31 -13.43
CA GLU A 180 -0.05 6.56 -13.78
C GLU A 180 -0.85 5.27 -13.71
N GLU A 181 -0.31 4.18 -14.23
CA GLU A 181 -0.92 2.85 -14.17
C GLU A 181 -1.04 2.36 -12.72
N GLN A 182 0.00 2.51 -11.89
CA GLN A 182 -0.06 2.17 -10.47
C GLN A 182 -1.18 2.93 -9.75
N ARG A 183 -1.34 4.23 -10.04
CA ARG A 183 -2.41 5.06 -9.45
C ARG A 183 -3.78 4.58 -9.89
N ARG A 184 -3.97 4.31 -11.19
CA ARG A 184 -5.21 3.79 -11.76
C ARG A 184 -5.63 2.49 -11.08
N LEU A 185 -4.72 1.53 -10.97
CA LEU A 185 -4.99 0.24 -10.31
C LEU A 185 -5.26 0.38 -8.81
N THR A 186 -4.56 1.29 -8.12
CA THR A 186 -4.81 1.57 -6.70
C THR A 186 -6.22 2.14 -6.48
N ASP A 187 -6.65 3.05 -7.34
CA ASP A 187 -8.00 3.63 -7.28
C ASP A 187 -9.07 2.58 -7.62
N GLU A 188 -8.83 1.78 -8.65
CA GLU A 188 -9.71 0.66 -9.03
C GLU A 188 -9.85 -0.35 -7.88
N LEU A 189 -8.75 -0.75 -7.27
CA LEU A 189 -8.73 -1.62 -6.10
C LEU A 189 -9.55 -1.02 -4.95
N ALA A 190 -9.38 0.27 -4.66
CA ALA A 190 -10.15 0.95 -3.62
C ALA A 190 -11.66 0.96 -3.93
N ASN A 191 -12.04 1.11 -5.21
CA ASN A 191 -13.43 1.04 -5.66
C ASN A 191 -14.00 -0.37 -5.49
N LEU A 192 -13.27 -1.39 -5.95
CA LEU A 192 -13.67 -2.80 -5.82
C LEU A 192 -13.85 -3.20 -4.36
N GLN A 193 -12.91 -2.82 -3.48
CA GLN A 193 -13.00 -3.07 -2.05
C GLN A 193 -14.21 -2.35 -1.42
N ARG A 194 -14.56 -1.14 -1.87
CA ARG A 194 -15.78 -0.44 -1.42
C ARG A 194 -17.03 -1.21 -1.82
N SER A 195 -17.12 -1.65 -3.07
CA SER A 195 -18.23 -2.44 -3.59
C SER A 195 -18.37 -3.78 -2.87
N ALA A 196 -17.26 -4.51 -2.68
CA ALA A 196 -17.24 -5.77 -1.94
C ALA A 196 -17.76 -5.58 -0.50
N ARG A 197 -17.31 -4.52 0.20
CA ARG A 197 -17.82 -4.21 1.54
C ARG A 197 -19.32 -3.94 1.53
N ALA A 198 -19.83 -3.16 0.57
CA ALA A 198 -21.26 -2.90 0.45
C ALA A 198 -22.05 -4.20 0.26
N THR A 199 -21.63 -5.06 -0.67
CA THR A 199 -22.26 -6.37 -0.91
C THR A 199 -22.31 -7.25 0.34
N LEU A 200 -21.22 -7.30 1.13
CA LEU A 200 -21.18 -8.08 2.37
C LEU A 200 -22.08 -7.49 3.46
N VAL A 201 -22.11 -6.17 3.58
CA VAL A 201 -22.98 -5.46 4.54
C VAL A 201 -24.44 -5.72 4.21
N ASP A 202 -24.84 -5.58 2.95
CA ASP A 202 -26.21 -5.79 2.51
C ASP A 202 -26.65 -7.25 2.78
N ARG A 203 -25.78 -8.23 2.48
CA ARG A 203 -26.05 -9.65 2.76
C ARG A 203 -26.20 -9.95 4.25
N CYS A 204 -25.53 -9.19 5.12
CA CYS A 204 -25.54 -9.40 6.56
C CYS A 204 -26.52 -8.49 7.32
N ALA A 205 -27.20 -7.54 6.66
CA ALA A 205 -27.98 -6.49 7.31
C ALA A 205 -29.05 -7.05 8.27
N ASP A 206 -29.88 -8.00 7.82
CA ASP A 206 -30.93 -8.60 8.66
C ASP A 206 -30.37 -9.44 9.81
N THR A 207 -29.23 -10.08 9.60
CA THR A 207 -28.56 -10.87 10.64
C THR A 207 -27.93 -9.95 11.69
N PHE A 208 -27.40 -8.82 11.25
CA PHE A 208 -26.87 -7.78 12.13
C PHE A 208 -27.98 -7.10 12.94
N ALA A 209 -29.13 -6.77 12.33
CA ALA A 209 -30.28 -6.22 13.04
C ALA A 209 -30.74 -7.14 14.18
N ARG A 210 -30.91 -8.43 13.90
CA ARG A 210 -31.23 -9.45 14.92
C ARG A 210 -30.13 -9.60 15.99
N ALA A 211 -28.87 -9.39 15.61
CA ALA A 211 -27.77 -9.42 16.57
C ALA A 211 -27.81 -8.20 17.51
N ILE A 212 -28.18 -7.02 17.01
CA ILE A 212 -28.36 -5.80 17.83
C ILE A 212 -29.45 -6.00 18.88
N GLU A 213 -30.57 -6.61 18.50
CA GLU A 213 -31.66 -6.93 19.44
C GLU A 213 -31.25 -7.95 20.51
N ALA A 214 -30.31 -8.84 20.19
CA ALA A 214 -29.91 -9.94 21.07
C ALA A 214 -28.76 -9.59 22.04
N VAL A 215 -27.96 -8.56 21.75
CA VAL A 215 -26.83 -8.16 22.60
C VAL A 215 -27.27 -7.11 23.63
N PRO A 216 -26.64 -7.04 24.81
CA PRO A 216 -27.01 -6.04 25.79
C PRO A 216 -26.59 -4.63 25.34
N GLY A 217 -27.56 -3.71 25.31
CA GLY A 217 -27.35 -2.33 24.89
C GLY A 217 -28.67 -1.66 24.50
N PRO A 218 -28.67 -0.34 24.27
CA PRO A 218 -29.80 0.34 23.66
C PRO A 218 -30.02 -0.16 22.23
N VAL A 219 -31.27 -0.40 21.86
CA VAL A 219 -31.67 -0.78 20.50
C VAL A 219 -32.13 0.50 19.77
N PRO A 220 -31.40 0.96 18.75
CA PRO A 220 -31.80 2.10 17.91
C PRO A 220 -32.87 1.69 16.88
N ASP A 221 -33.53 2.67 16.28
CA ASP A 221 -34.47 2.44 15.17
C ASP A 221 -33.77 1.92 13.90
N ASP A 222 -32.56 2.43 13.61
CA ASP A 222 -31.66 1.88 12.58
C ASP A 222 -30.51 1.13 13.28
N PRO A 223 -30.36 -0.18 13.05
CA PRO A 223 -29.28 -0.99 13.61
C PRO A 223 -27.87 -0.40 13.41
N PHE A 224 -27.64 0.34 12.32
CA PHE A 224 -26.34 0.95 12.03
C PHE A 224 -26.08 2.25 12.83
N HIS A 225 -27.06 2.77 13.56
CA HIS A 225 -26.93 3.89 14.48
C HIS A 225 -26.67 3.46 15.94
N ALA A 226 -26.45 2.16 16.19
CA ALA A 226 -26.13 1.67 17.52
C ALA A 226 -24.81 2.27 18.04
N ASP A 227 -24.71 2.46 19.36
CA ASP A 227 -23.47 2.92 19.98
C ASP A 227 -22.31 1.94 19.70
N PRO A 228 -21.04 2.41 19.67
CA PRO A 228 -19.91 1.58 19.26
C PRO A 228 -19.76 0.26 20.02
N VAL A 229 -20.10 0.23 21.31
CA VAL A 229 -20.01 -0.99 22.13
C VAL A 229 -21.09 -1.99 21.71
N THR A 230 -22.34 -1.54 21.62
CA THR A 230 -23.47 -2.40 21.19
C THR A 230 -23.25 -2.92 19.76
N ALA A 231 -22.80 -2.05 18.84
CA ALA A 231 -22.47 -2.43 17.48
C ALA A 231 -21.31 -3.45 17.43
N ALA A 232 -20.26 -3.27 18.24
CA ALA A 232 -19.14 -4.22 18.29
C ALA A 232 -19.58 -5.60 18.78
N LEU A 233 -20.40 -5.65 19.83
CA LEU A 233 -20.96 -6.92 20.35
C LEU A 233 -21.82 -7.62 19.29
N ALA A 234 -22.68 -6.87 18.59
CA ALA A 234 -23.50 -7.44 17.51
C ALA A 234 -22.64 -7.94 16.35
N VAL A 235 -21.61 -7.20 15.93
CA VAL A 235 -20.65 -7.65 14.91
C VAL A 235 -19.96 -8.95 15.33
N LEU A 236 -19.49 -9.04 16.58
CA LEU A 236 -18.84 -10.24 17.10
C LEU A 236 -19.79 -11.44 17.14
N ARG A 237 -21.07 -11.23 17.48
CA ARG A 237 -22.10 -12.27 17.46
C ARG A 237 -22.39 -12.79 16.05
N VAL A 238 -22.30 -11.93 15.03
CA VAL A 238 -22.40 -12.35 13.62
C VAL A 238 -21.16 -13.13 13.19
N ALA A 239 -19.98 -12.69 13.62
CA ALA A 239 -18.70 -13.24 13.24
C ALA A 239 -18.45 -14.67 13.73
N LYS A 240 -17.52 -15.37 13.08
CA LYS A 240 -16.89 -16.59 13.60
C LYS A 240 -15.53 -16.21 14.16
N THR A 241 -15.44 -16.05 15.48
CA THR A 241 -14.22 -15.55 16.15
C THR A 241 -13.63 -16.61 17.10
N PRO A 242 -12.69 -17.46 16.63
CA PRO A 242 -12.07 -18.47 17.48
C PRO A 242 -11.05 -17.89 18.47
N ALA A 243 -10.53 -16.69 18.20
CA ALA A 243 -9.67 -15.95 19.10
C ALA A 243 -10.49 -15.31 20.26
N PRO A 244 -9.92 -15.19 21.46
CA PRO A 244 -10.63 -14.64 22.60
C PRO A 244 -10.93 -13.14 22.45
N VAL A 245 -12.18 -12.76 22.66
CA VAL A 245 -12.62 -11.36 22.71
C VAL A 245 -12.29 -10.78 24.07
N VAL A 246 -11.66 -9.60 24.09
CA VAL A 246 -11.38 -8.86 25.32
C VAL A 246 -12.51 -7.90 25.61
N LEU A 247 -13.11 -8.00 26.79
CA LEU A 247 -14.24 -7.17 27.21
C LEU A 247 -13.90 -6.36 28.47
N GLU A 248 -14.03 -5.04 28.37
CA GLU A 248 -13.88 -4.06 29.46
C GLU A 248 -15.19 -3.27 29.65
N THR A 249 -16.35 -3.95 29.54
CA THR A 249 -17.66 -3.28 29.51
C THR A 249 -18.74 -4.02 30.29
N ASP A 250 -19.37 -3.43 31.31
CA ASP A 250 -20.28 -4.15 32.24
C ASP A 250 -21.64 -4.54 31.66
N ARG A 251 -21.76 -4.62 30.33
CA ARG A 251 -22.96 -5.05 29.57
C ARG A 251 -23.42 -6.47 29.92
N PHE A 252 -22.49 -7.36 30.27
CA PHE A 252 -22.81 -8.73 30.65
C PHE A 252 -22.64 -8.94 32.15
N ARG A 253 -23.61 -9.60 32.79
CA ARG A 253 -23.55 -9.93 34.22
C ARG A 253 -22.40 -10.88 34.56
N THR A 254 -22.11 -11.83 33.66
CA THR A 254 -21.04 -12.81 33.84
C THR A 254 -20.22 -12.96 32.55
N PRO A 255 -18.92 -13.27 32.65
CA PRO A 255 -18.09 -13.58 31.49
C PRO A 255 -18.59 -14.80 30.68
N ALA A 256 -19.25 -15.76 31.34
CA ALA A 256 -19.89 -16.90 30.67
C ALA A 256 -21.05 -16.47 29.78
N ALA A 257 -21.94 -15.61 30.27
CA ALA A 257 -23.04 -15.07 29.48
C ALA A 257 -22.54 -14.28 28.26
N ALA A 258 -21.40 -13.60 28.38
CA ALA A 258 -20.75 -12.94 27.26
C ALA A 258 -20.24 -13.97 26.22
N SER A 259 -19.56 -15.02 26.68
CA SER A 259 -19.07 -16.10 25.81
C SER A 259 -20.20 -16.80 25.05
N ASP A 260 -21.33 -17.07 25.72
CA ASP A 260 -22.50 -17.70 25.10
C ASP A 260 -23.19 -16.77 24.10
N CYS A 261 -23.31 -15.48 24.44
CA CYS A 261 -23.90 -14.48 23.56
C CYS A 261 -23.04 -14.24 22.30
N LEU A 262 -21.72 -14.21 22.44
CA LEU A 262 -20.82 -13.95 21.32
C LEU A 262 -20.42 -15.23 20.56
N ASN A 263 -20.72 -16.40 21.13
CA ASN A 263 -20.25 -17.70 20.64
C ASN A 263 -18.72 -17.70 20.39
N ALA A 264 -17.98 -17.08 21.31
CA ALA A 264 -16.54 -16.87 21.21
C ALA A 264 -15.90 -16.95 22.60
N PRO A 265 -14.62 -17.36 22.72
CA PRO A 265 -13.92 -17.26 23.99
C PRO A 265 -13.84 -15.81 24.46
N VAL A 266 -13.90 -15.57 25.78
CA VAL A 266 -13.90 -14.23 26.37
C VAL A 266 -12.82 -14.11 27.44
N VAL A 267 -12.06 -13.02 27.37
CA VAL A 267 -11.26 -12.50 28.48
C VAL A 267 -11.94 -11.25 28.99
N ARG A 268 -12.35 -11.27 30.25
CA ARG A 268 -12.90 -10.12 30.94
C ARG A 268 -11.78 -9.40 31.68
N CYS A 269 -11.57 -8.12 31.40
CA CYS A 269 -10.67 -7.26 32.17
C CYS A 269 -11.47 -6.28 33.03
#